data_AF-A0A973JDI3-F1
#
_entry.id   AF-A0A973JDI3-F1
#
_cell.length_a   1.000
_cell.length_b   1.000
_cell.length_c   1.000
_cell.angle_alpha   90.00
_cell.angle_beta   90.00
_cell.angle_gamma   90.00
#
_symmetry.space_group_name_H-M   'P 1'
#
loop_
_entity.id
_entity.type
_entity.pdbx_description
1 polymer ?
#
loop_
_entity_poly.entity_id
_entity_poly.type
_entity_poly.pdbx_seq_one_letter_code
_entity_poly.pdbx_strand_id
1 'polypeptide(L)' 'MSIAPACPSPIQQHETVQMAHGAGGRLSQALMQRVFMPHLSNAFLDLLDDQAKLDLPIGKTAFTTDTYVV' A
#
# COMPACT_ATOMS: atom_id res chain seq x y z
N MET A 1 -19.55 30.92 3.40
CA MET A 1 -19.79 29.47 3.37
C MET A 1 -18.70 28.85 2.52
N SER A 2 -17.77 28.11 3.12
CA SER A 2 -16.68 27.44 2.38
C SER A 2 -17.17 26.06 1.97
N ILE A 3 -17.26 25.81 0.65
CA ILE A 3 -17.50 24.47 0.12
C ILE A 3 -16.15 23.76 0.16
N ALA A 4 -15.94 22.92 1.17
CA ALA A 4 -14.79 22.01 1.15
C ALA A 4 -15.01 20.99 0.02
N PRO A 5 -14.03 20.77 -0.87
CA PRO A 5 -14.13 19.69 -1.85
C PRO A 5 -14.27 18.36 -1.12
N ALA A 6 -15.41 17.70 -1.29
CA ALA A 6 -15.67 16.37 -0.76
C ALA A 6 -15.42 15.35 -1.89
N CYS A 7 -14.33 14.60 -1.79
CA CYS A 7 -14.12 13.46 -2.69
C CYS A 7 -15.04 12.31 -2.26
N PRO A 8 -15.95 11.83 -3.13
CA PRO A 8 -16.81 10.70 -2.80
C PRO A 8 -15.96 9.45 -2.46
N SER A 9 -16.47 8.63 -1.55
CA SER A 9 -15.81 7.37 -1.20
C SER A 9 -15.86 6.41 -2.40
N PRO A 10 -14.74 5.77 -2.78
CA PRO A 10 -14.72 4.82 -3.88
C PRO A 10 -15.51 3.56 -3.52
N ILE A 11 -16.17 2.98 -4.52
CA ILE A 11 -16.73 1.63 -4.43
C ILE A 11 -15.58 0.66 -4.12
N GLN A 12 -15.69 -0.11 -3.05
CA GLN A 12 -14.59 -0.91 -2.53
C GLN A 12 -14.57 -2.38 -2.95
N GLN A 13 -15.72 -2.91 -3.40
CA GLN A 13 -15.85 -4.31 -3.76
C GLN A 13 -15.91 -4.40 -5.28
N HIS A 14 -14.92 -5.10 -5.84
CA HIS A 14 -14.81 -5.38 -7.28
C HIS A 14 -14.45 -6.86 -7.43
N GLU A 15 -15.04 -7.53 -8.41
CA GLU A 15 -14.71 -8.94 -8.72
C GLU A 15 -13.36 -9.06 -9.44
N THR A 16 -12.88 -7.98 -10.06
CA THR A 16 -11.66 -7.95 -10.86
C THR A 16 -10.72 -6.82 -10.44
N VAL A 17 -9.45 -6.91 -10.88
CA VAL A 17 -8.47 -5.84 -10.65
C VAL A 17 -8.83 -4.60 -11.47
N GLN A 18 -8.97 -3.46 -10.81
CA GLN A 18 -9.23 -2.17 -11.40
C GLN A 18 -7.94 -1.34 -11.53
N MET A 19 -7.91 -0.39 -12.47
CA MET A 19 -6.83 0.59 -12.58
C MET A 19 -6.57 1.34 -11.26
N ALA A 20 -7.63 1.63 -10.51
CA ALA A 20 -7.52 2.32 -9.23
C ALA A 20 -6.81 1.50 -8.13
N HIS A 21 -6.64 0.18 -8.29
CA HIS A 21 -5.80 -0.61 -7.39
C HIS A 21 -4.30 -0.35 -7.59
N GLY A 22 -3.87 0.19 -8.73
CA GLY A 22 -2.47 0.59 -8.99
C GLY A 22 -2.18 2.08 -8.81
N ALA A 23 -3.18 2.89 -8.43
CA ALA A 23 -3.05 4.35 -8.39
C ALA A 23 -2.50 4.93 -7.07
N GLY A 24 -2.13 4.08 -6.10
CA GLY A 24 -1.59 4.49 -4.79
C GLY A 24 -2.62 5.02 -3.79
N GLY A 25 -3.92 4.94 -4.11
CA GLY A 25 -4.98 5.48 -3.27
C GLY A 25 -5.66 4.45 -2.33
N ARG A 26 -6.88 4.78 -1.89
CA ARG A 26 -7.69 3.93 -0.98
C ARG A 26 -7.90 2.51 -1.51
N LEU A 27 -8.05 2.34 -2.82
CA LEU A 27 -8.24 1.03 -3.45
C LEU A 27 -6.93 0.22 -3.48
N SER A 28 -5.77 0.86 -3.71
CA SER A 28 -4.46 0.22 -3.57
C SER A 28 -4.22 -0.29 -2.14
N GLN A 29 -4.52 0.54 -1.14
CA GLN A 29 -4.42 0.16 0.27
C GLN A 29 -5.36 -1.01 0.61
N ALA A 30 -6.61 -0.97 0.11
CA ALA A 30 -7.57 -2.05 0.33
C ALA A 30 -7.10 -3.38 -0.30
N LEU A 31 -6.51 -3.32 -1.51
CA LEU A 31 -5.91 -4.50 -2.15
C LEU A 31 -4.75 -5.06 -1.30
N MET A 32 -3.87 -4.19 -0.80
CA MET A 32 -2.77 -4.57 0.10
C MET A 32 -3.27 -5.32 1.34
N GLN A 33 -4.25 -4.76 2.03
CA GLN A 33 -4.77 -5.31 3.28
C GLN A 33 -5.56 -6.61 3.08
N ARG A 34 -6.34 -6.72 2.01
CA ARG A 34 -7.28 -7.84 1.82
C ARG A 34 -6.71 -9.01 1.04
N VAL A 35 -5.71 -8.78 0.20
CA VAL A 35 -5.16 -9.81 -0.70
C VAL A 35 -3.72 -10.17 -0.32
N PHE A 36 -2.85 -9.19 -0.11
CA PHE A 36 -1.43 -9.47 0.13
C PHE A 36 -1.11 -9.77 1.60
N MET A 37 -1.59 -8.95 2.53
CA MET A 37 -1.29 -9.12 3.96
C MET A 37 -1.72 -10.46 4.55
N PRO A 38 -2.88 -11.06 4.22
CA PRO A 38 -3.27 -12.36 4.77
C PRO A 38 -2.28 -13.51 4.47
N HIS A 39 -1.44 -13.34 3.44
CA HIS A 39 -0.50 -14.37 2.98
C HIS A 39 0.97 -14.00 3.18
N LEU A 40 1.29 -12.70 3.27
CA LEU A 40 2.66 -12.19 3.33
C LEU A 40 2.99 -11.47 4.64
N SER A 41 2.01 -11.25 5.52
CA SER A 41 2.18 -10.54 6.80
C SER A 41 3.34 -11.12 7.62
N ASN A 42 4.17 -10.21 8.12
CA ASN A 42 5.29 -10.47 8.98
C ASN A 42 5.75 -9.15 9.62
N ALA A 43 6.59 -9.23 10.66
CA ALA A 43 7.02 -8.07 11.44
C ALA A 43 7.67 -6.93 10.61
N PHE A 44 8.22 -7.22 9.43
CA PHE A 44 8.79 -6.20 8.54
C PHE A 44 7.72 -5.54 7.68
N LEU A 45 6.77 -6.30 7.13
CA LEU A 45 5.76 -5.81 6.20
C LEU A 45 4.52 -5.21 6.89
N ASP A 46 4.22 -5.63 8.11
CA ASP A 46 3.04 -5.15 8.87
C ASP A 46 3.10 -3.66 9.21
N LEU A 47 4.29 -3.05 9.12
CA LEU A 47 4.49 -1.62 9.33
C LEU A 47 3.93 -0.77 8.19
N LEU A 48 3.86 -1.32 6.97
CA LEU A 48 3.41 -0.61 5.76
C LEU A 48 4.10 0.76 5.55
N ASP A 49 5.38 0.85 5.93
CA ASP A 49 6.26 2.00 5.69
C ASP A 49 6.85 1.95 4.26
N ASP A 50 7.53 3.03 3.85
CA ASP A 50 8.24 3.11 2.56
C ASP A 50 9.44 2.14 2.43
N GLN A 51 9.79 1.43 3.51
CA GLN A 51 10.87 0.43 3.53
C GLN A 51 10.69 -0.61 4.66
N ALA A 52 11.32 -1.77 4.48
CA ALA A 52 11.63 -2.68 5.57
C ALA A 52 12.90 -2.21 6.32
N LYS A 53 12.84 -2.22 7.65
CA LYS A 53 13.96 -1.86 8.53
C LYS A 53 14.63 -3.15 9.03
N LEU A 54 15.89 -3.35 8.65
CA LEU A 54 16.67 -4.55 8.96
C LEU A 54 17.86 -4.20 9.84
N ASP A 55 18.02 -4.91 10.96
CA ASP A 55 19.21 -4.84 11.80
C ASP A 55 20.20 -5.92 11.35
N LEU A 56 21.20 -5.54 10.54
CA LEU A 56 22.24 -6.43 10.02
C LEU A 56 23.55 -6.25 10.81
N PRO A 57 24.52 -7.19 10.74
CA PRO A 57 25.80 -7.05 11.44
C PRO A 57 26.57 -5.77 11.12
N ILE A 58 26.37 -5.22 9.91
CA ILE A 58 26.98 -3.98 9.44
C ILE A 58 26.26 -2.71 9.94
N GLY A 59 25.09 -2.87 10.59
CA GLY A 59 24.25 -1.79 11.09
C GLY A 59 22.81 -1.82 10.56
N LYS A 60 22.10 -0.70 10.73
CA LYS A 60 20.71 -0.52 10.31
C LYS A 60 20.63 -0.35 8.79
N THR A 61 19.83 -1.18 8.14
CA THR A 61 19.63 -1.16 6.68
C THR A 61 18.16 -0.92 6.35
N ALA A 62 17.91 0.02 5.43
CA ALA A 62 16.60 0.23 4.82
C ALA A 62 16.55 -0.53 3.50
N PHE A 63 15.57 -1.43 3.33
CA PHE A 63 15.35 -2.17 2.09
C PHE A 63 13.98 -1.82 1.49
N THR A 64 13.96 -1.40 0.24
CA THR A 64 12.75 -1.01 -0.48
C THR A 64 12.87 -1.35 -1.97
N THR A 65 11.74 -1.44 -2.67
CA THR A 65 11.71 -1.69 -4.11
C THR A 65 10.52 -0.97 -4.73
N ASP A 66 10.75 -0.37 -5.89
CA ASP A 66 9.72 0.17 -6.75
C ASP A 66 10.14 -0.02 -8.21
N THR A 67 9.16 -0.11 -9.09
CA THR A 67 9.37 0.02 -10.53
C THR A 67 8.49 1.14 -11.05
N TYR A 68 8.88 1.75 -12.17
CA TYR A 68 8.01 2.70 -12.87
C TYR A 68 7.25 1.98 -13.97
N VAL A 69 5.98 2.31 -14.12
CA VAL A 69 5.17 2.00 -15.31
C VAL A 69 4.92 3.33 -16.01
N VAL A 70 5.54 3.52 -17.18
CA VAL A 70 5.33 4.66 -18.08
C VAL A 70 4.10 4.46 -18.96
#